data_AF-A0A932K8Q7-F1
#
_entry.id   AF-A0A932K8Q7-F1
#
_cell.length_a   1.000
_cell.length_b   1.000
_cell.length_c   1.000
_cell.angle_alpha   90.00
_cell.angle_beta   90.00
_cell.angle_gamma   90.00
#
_symmetry.space_group_name_H-M   'P 1'
#
loop_
_entity.id
_entity.type
_entity.pdbx_description
1 polymer ?
#
loop_
_entity_poly.entity_id
_entity_poly.type
_entity_poly.pdbx_seq_one_letter_code
_entity_poly.pdbx_strand_id
1 'polypeptide(L)' 'YEISIIPDQDCCTLFIPPNPVVRSECEEIARMEARLDMRKLVQEGVEGVKVIDFVQEGGHVRVCSGELQRAGI' A
#
# COMPACT_ATOMS: atom_id res chain seq x y z
N TYR A 1 -9.60 -13.80 -12.66
CA TYR A 1 -10.65 -12.78 -12.48
C TYR A 1 -11.40 -12.94 -11.17
N GLU A 2 -11.75 -14.15 -10.73
CA GLU A 2 -12.55 -14.38 -9.50
C GLU A 2 -11.99 -13.73 -8.22
N ILE A 3 -10.67 -13.66 -8.05
CA ILE A 3 -10.07 -12.98 -6.89
C ILE A 3 -10.03 -11.46 -7.08
N SER A 4 -9.67 -11.00 -8.29
CA SER A 4 -9.53 -9.57 -8.62
C SER A 4 -10.86 -8.80 -8.71
N ILE A 5 -12.00 -9.50 -8.70
CA ILE A 5 -13.34 -8.90 -8.66
C ILE A 5 -13.94 -8.88 -7.25
N ILE A 6 -13.27 -9.49 -6.28
CA ILE A 6 -13.69 -9.41 -4.88
C ILE A 6 -13.52 -7.94 -4.48
N PRO A 7 -14.60 -7.24 -4.08
CA PRO A 7 -14.45 -5.91 -3.51
C PRO A 7 -13.66 -6.09 -2.22
N ASP A 8 -12.39 -5.69 -2.25
CA ASP A 8 -11.62 -5.61 -1.02
C ASP A 8 -12.34 -4.67 -0.06
N GLN A 9 -12.25 -4.93 1.25
CA GLN A 9 -12.53 -3.90 2.25
C GLN A 9 -11.52 -2.80 2.00
N ASP A 10 -11.91 -1.84 1.16
CA ASP A 10 -11.09 -0.74 0.72
C ASP A 10 -10.53 -0.03 1.95
N CYS A 11 -9.25 -0.29 2.24
CA CYS A 11 -8.39 0.54 3.10
C CYS A 11 -8.49 2.04 2.74
N CYS A 12 -9.04 2.33 1.56
CA CYS A 12 -9.33 3.62 0.99
C CYS A 12 -10.40 4.42 1.75
N THR A 13 -11.43 3.84 2.40
CA THR A 13 -12.51 4.68 3.00
C THR A 13 -12.01 5.62 4.10
N LEU A 14 -10.99 5.21 4.85
CA LEU A 14 -10.31 6.05 5.85
C LEU A 14 -9.59 7.25 5.22
N PHE A 15 -9.05 7.07 4.02
CA PHE A 15 -8.21 8.06 3.32
C PHE A 15 -8.94 8.76 2.17
N ILE A 16 -10.18 8.37 1.85
CA ILE A 16 -11.01 9.04 0.86
C ILE A 16 -11.56 10.33 1.49
N PRO A 17 -11.15 11.51 1.02
CA PRO A 17 -11.74 12.75 1.48
C PRO A 17 -13.19 12.84 0.97
N PRO A 18 -14.12 13.43 1.74
CA PRO A 18 -15.51 13.55 1.33
C PRO A 18 -15.73 14.39 0.06
N ASN A 19 -14.79 15.29 -0.25
CA ASN A 19 -14.83 16.16 -1.42
C ASN A 19 -13.45 16.17 -2.10
N PRO A 20 -13.15 15.20 -2.99
CA PRO A 20 -11.87 15.17 -3.70
C PRO A 20 -11.79 16.28 -4.74
N VAL A 21 -10.64 16.94 -4.81
CA VAL A 21 -10.37 17.93 -5.85
C VAL A 21 -10.04 17.18 -7.15
N VAL A 22 -10.84 17.40 -8.20
CA VAL A 22 -10.69 16.71 -9.50
C VAL A 22 -9.58 17.31 -10.36
N ARG A 23 -9.23 18.59 -10.13
CA ARG A 23 -8.12 19.27 -10.81
C ARG A 23 -7.30 20.09 -9.82
N SER A 24 -6.16 19.54 -9.41
CA SER A 24 -5.22 20.19 -8.49
C SER A 24 -4.17 21.00 -9.25
N GLU A 25 -3.72 22.09 -8.63
CA GLU A 25 -2.62 22.91 -9.15
C GLU A 25 -1.30 22.52 -8.45
N CYS A 26 -0.19 22.49 -9.19
CA CYS A 26 1.10 22.03 -8.65
C CYS A 26 1.58 22.87 -7.44
N GLU A 27 1.35 24.18 -7.48
CA GLU A 27 1.70 25.07 -6.38
C GLU A 27 0.92 24.76 -5.10
N GLU A 28 -0.34 24.34 -5.23
CA GLU A 28 -1.17 23.98 -4.09
C GLU A 28 -0.67 22.69 -3.44
N ILE A 29 -0.34 21.69 -4.24
CA ILE A 29 0.26 20.44 -3.77
C ILE A 29 1.55 20.72 -3.02
N ALA A 30 2.47 21.50 -3.61
CA ALA A 30 3.75 21.83 -2.99
C ALA A 30 3.59 22.55 -1.65
N ARG A 31 2.61 23.45 -1.51
CA ARG A 31 2.29 24.11 -0.23
C ARG A 31 1.77 23.14 0.84
N MET A 32 1.01 22.12 0.43
CA MET A 32 0.53 21.08 1.35
C MET A 32 1.66 20.16 1.78
N GLU A 33 2.48 19.69 0.82
CA GLU A 33 3.64 18.82 1.08
C GLU A 33 4.68 19.51 1.96
N ALA A 34 4.87 20.83 1.85
CA ALA A 34 5.78 21.59 2.70
C ALA A 34 5.44 21.52 4.21
N ARG A 35 4.22 21.09 4.57
CA ARG A 35 3.81 20.88 5.97
C ARG A 35 4.19 19.49 6.50
N LEU A 36 4.66 18.61 5.62
CA LEU A 36 5.02 17.24 5.93
C LEU A 36 6.53 17.06 5.77
N ASP A 37 7.14 16.25 6.64
CA ASP A 37 8.50 15.79 6.42
C ASP A 37 8.50 14.65 5.40
N MET A 38 8.32 15.01 4.13
CA MET A 38 8.20 14.06 3.03
C MET A 38 9.41 13.14 2.93
N ARG A 39 10.62 13.64 3.23
CA ARG A 39 11.84 12.82 3.18
C ARG A 39 11.81 11.74 4.25
N LYS A 40 11.49 12.11 5.48
CA LYS A 40 11.39 11.15 6.59
C LYS A 40 10.30 10.11 6.33
N LEU A 41 9.10 10.53 5.91
CA LEU A 41 7.98 9.62 5.65
C LEU A 41 8.31 8.60 4.54
N VAL A 42 8.97 9.05 3.47
CA VAL A 42 9.41 8.16 2.39
C VAL A 42 10.47 7.18 2.90
N GLN A 43 11.44 7.67 3.67
CA GLN A 43 12.49 6.81 4.23
C GLN A 43 11.91 5.72 5.14
N GLU A 44 11.02 6.08 6.06
CA GLU A 44 10.34 5.13 6.95
C GLU A 44 9.53 4.09 6.16
N GLY A 45 8.83 4.53 5.11
CA GLY A 45 8.08 3.64 4.23
C GLY A 45 8.96 2.62 3.51
N VAL A 46 10.13 3.04 3.03
CA VAL A 46 11.09 2.16 2.34
C VAL A 46 11.77 1.20 3.31
N GLU A 47 12.18 1.68 4.49
CA GLU A 47 12.80 0.84 5.54
C GLU A 47 11.84 -0.24 6.05
N GLY A 48 10.53 0.04 6.08
CA GLY A 48 9.51 -0.90 6.52
C GLY A 48 9.09 -1.96 5.48
N VAL A 49 9.65 -1.94 4.26
CA VAL A 49 9.26 -2.88 3.19
C VAL A 49 9.61 -4.32 3.57
N LYS A 50 8.67 -5.23 3.33
CA LYS A 50 8.87 -6.68 3.43
C LYS A 50 8.84 -7.29 2.03
N VAL A 51 9.89 -8.02 1.68
CA VAL A 51 9.95 -8.81 0.44
C VAL A 51 9.67 -10.26 0.77
N ILE A 52 8.73 -10.86 0.05
CA ILE A 52 8.32 -12.25 0.23
C ILE A 52 8.37 -12.93 -1.13
N ASP A 53 9.19 -13.96 -1.24
CA ASP A 53 9.30 -14.76 -2.46
C ASP A 53 8.34 -15.94 -2.41
N PHE A 54 7.65 -16.19 -3.51
CA PHE A 54 6.72 -17.30 -3.63
C PHE A 54 7.15 -18.23 -4.76
N VAL A 55 6.99 -19.54 -4.55
CA VAL A 55 7.17 -20.57 -5.58
C VAL A 55 5.88 -21.36 -5.69
N GLN A 56 5.49 -21.65 -6.94
CA GLN A 56 4.35 -22.49 -7.25
C GLN A 56 4.83 -23.85 -7.78
N GLU A 57 4.53 -24.92 -7.05
CA GLU A 57 4.88 -26.29 -7.41
C GLU A 57 3.65 -27.19 -7.28
N GLY A 58 3.31 -27.94 -8.33
CA GLY A 58 2.18 -28.88 -8.30
C GLY A 58 0.84 -28.24 -7.93
N GLY A 59 0.60 -26.98 -8.32
CA GLY A 59 -0.62 -26.24 -8.01
C GLY A 59 -0.67 -25.58 -6.63
N HIS A 60 0.38 -25.69 -5.81
CA HIS A 60 0.45 -25.10 -4.47
C HIS A 60 1.48 -23.99 -4.43
N VAL A 61 1.14 -22.85 -3.81
CA VAL A 61 2.06 -21.73 -3.58
C VAL A 61 2.68 -21.84 -2.20
N ARG A 62 4.01 -21.73 -2.12
CA ARG A 62 4.77 -21.72 -0.87
C ARG A 62 5.68 -20.50 -0.81
N VAL A 63 5.93 -20.00 0.40
CA VAL A 63 6.91 -18.94 0.64
C VAL A 63 8.30 -19.54 0.65
N CYS A 64 9.21 -18.98 -0.14
CA CYS A 64 10.58 -19.46 -0.30
C CYS A 64 11.59 -18.67 0.52
N SER A 65 11.35 -17.38 0.73
CA SER A 65 12.16 -16.53 1.58
C SER A 65 11.31 -15.37 2.14
N GLY A 66 11.52 -15.02 3.41
CA GLY A 66 10.71 -14.07 4.19
C GLY A 66 9.71 -14.74 5.14
N GLU A 67 9.60 -14.27 6.39
CA GLU A 67 8.59 -14.77 7.33
C GLU A 67 7.19 -14.27 6.95
N LEU A 68 6.31 -15.19 6.57
CA LEU A 68 4.86 -14.94 6.59
C LEU A 68 4.43 -14.99 8.05
N GLN A 69 4.41 -13.84 8.74
CA GLN A 69 3.74 -13.75 10.04
C GLN A 69 2.28 -14.13 9.81
N ARG A 70 1.92 -15.35 10.22
CA ARG A 70 0.55 -15.85 10.20
C ARG A 70 -0.33 -14.80 10.87
N ALA A 71 -1.24 -14.19 10.10
CA ALA A 71 -2.39 -13.53 10.67
C ALA A 71 -3.17 -14.61 11.42
N GLY A 72 -3.01 -14.64 12.74
CA GLY A 72 -3.84 -15.43 13.63
C GLY A 72 -5.29 -14.98 13.43
N ILE A 73 -6.15 -15.97 13.23
CA ILE A 73 -7.61 -15.82 13.32
C ILE A 73 -7.95 -15.60 14.79
#